data_AF-A0A928RDS0-F1
#
_entry.id   AF-A0A928RDS0-F1
#
_cell.length_a   1.000
_cell.length_b   1.000
_cell.length_c   1.000
_cell.angle_alpha   90.00
_cell.angle_beta   90.00
_cell.angle_gamma   90.00
#
_symmetry.space_group_name_H-M   'P 1'
#
loop_
_entity.id
_entity.type
_entity.pdbx_description
1 polymer ?
#
loop_
_entity_poly.entity_id
_entity_poly.type
_entity_poly.pdbx_seq_one_letter_code
_entity_poly.pdbx_strand_id
1 'polypeptide(L)'
;MQALPFVFSFLGLLSMILASLTKGDRMKLILFFVFCGNILVAMSYLLDGRGLNGAAACFLGAAQTLINYFFDSKGKSLPKWLLTVYAIAIIVLNVWVTKGVTMLSALVIIASLTFIMCIGQPNGARYRFWTIVNMVLWCSYDLIAPAYPSLVTHIPLLIFTIVGMVIHDRKCKTE
;
A
#
# COMPACT_ATOMS: atom_id res chain seq x y z
N MET A 1 0.75 -23.86 11.62
CA MET A 1 0.52 -22.39 11.65
C MET A 1 0.19 -21.80 10.27
N GLN A 2 -0.29 -22.58 9.29
CA GLN A 2 -0.52 -22.06 7.92
C GLN A 2 -1.74 -21.13 7.78
N ALA A 3 -2.72 -21.19 8.71
CA ALA A 3 -3.91 -20.34 8.65
C ALA A 3 -3.66 -18.89 9.10
N LEU A 4 -2.65 -18.66 9.96
CA LEU A 4 -2.44 -17.35 10.58
C LEU A 4 -2.07 -16.25 9.58
N PRO A 5 -1.18 -16.47 8.59
CA PRO A 5 -0.94 -15.49 7.52
C PRO A 5 -2.22 -15.08 6.79
N PHE A 6 -3.12 -16.02 6.49
CA PHE A 6 -4.38 -15.73 5.81
C PHE A 6 -5.33 -14.88 6.67
N VAL A 7 -5.37 -15.11 7.99
CA VAL A 7 -6.17 -14.28 8.91
C VAL A 7 -5.67 -12.84 8.90
N PHE A 8 -4.36 -12.64 9.03
CA PHE A 8 -3.76 -11.30 8.96
C PHE A 8 -4.01 -10.63 7.62
N SER A 9 -3.82 -11.35 6.51
CA SER A 9 -4.12 -10.86 5.17
C SER A 9 -5.59 -10.44 5.05
N PHE A 10 -6.54 -11.30 5.44
CA PHE A 10 -7.96 -10.98 5.38
C PHE A 10 -8.36 -9.74 6.21
N LEU A 11 -7.82 -9.59 7.42
CA LEU A 11 -8.04 -8.39 8.22
C LEU A 11 -7.42 -7.14 7.54
N GLY A 12 -6.25 -7.30 6.91
CA GLY A 12 -5.61 -6.27 6.11
C GLY A 12 -6.47 -5.83 4.93
N LEU A 13 -7.05 -6.79 4.22
CA LEU A 13 -8.00 -6.57 3.14
C LEU A 13 -9.21 -5.76 3.62
N LEU A 14 -9.86 -6.15 4.73
CA LEU A 14 -11.01 -5.42 5.25
C LEU A 14 -10.66 -3.95 5.51
N SER A 15 -9.50 -3.69 6.11
CA SER A 15 -9.02 -2.34 6.34
C SER A 15 -8.82 -1.57 5.04
N MET A 16 -8.16 -2.19 4.05
CA MET A 16 -7.91 -1.54 2.76
C MET A 16 -9.18 -1.33 1.92
N ILE A 17 -10.19 -2.20 2.03
CA ILE A 17 -11.51 -1.99 1.42
C ILE A 17 -12.16 -0.74 2.02
N LEU A 18 -12.12 -0.58 3.35
CA LEU A 18 -12.64 0.61 4.01
C LEU A 18 -11.90 1.87 3.54
N ALA A 19 -10.59 1.80 3.32
CA ALA A 19 -9.82 2.89 2.72
C ALA A 19 -10.31 3.23 1.30
N SER A 20 -10.43 2.23 0.41
CA SER A 20 -10.82 2.43 -0.99
C SER A 20 -12.25 2.93 -1.19
N LEU A 21 -13.16 2.53 -0.30
CA LEU A 21 -14.58 2.94 -0.30
C LEU A 21 -14.84 4.22 0.53
N THR A 22 -13.81 4.78 1.17
CA THR A 22 -13.93 6.08 1.83
C THR A 22 -13.89 7.18 0.78
N LYS A 23 -14.76 8.21 0.92
CA LYS A 23 -14.74 9.40 0.06
C LYS A 23 -13.38 10.11 0.12
N GLY A 24 -12.96 10.66 -1.01
CA GLY A 24 -11.60 11.23 -1.18
C GLY A 24 -11.31 12.46 -0.33
N ASP A 25 -12.34 13.12 0.19
CA ASP A 25 -12.25 14.27 1.12
C ASP A 25 -11.87 13.87 2.54
N ARG A 26 -11.91 12.58 2.88
CA ARG A 26 -11.58 12.04 4.21
C ARG A 26 -10.19 11.39 4.25
N MET A 27 -9.17 12.09 3.75
CA MET A 27 -7.83 11.55 3.59
C MET A 27 -7.23 11.01 4.90
N LYS A 28 -7.42 11.70 6.02
CA LYS A 28 -7.08 11.20 7.37
C LYS A 28 -7.59 9.78 7.63
N LEU A 29 -8.85 9.50 7.29
CA LEU A 29 -9.46 8.20 7.52
C LEU A 29 -8.90 7.14 6.56
N ILE A 30 -8.69 7.53 5.29
CA ILE A 30 -8.03 6.68 4.29
C ILE A 30 -6.64 6.28 4.80
N LEU A 31 -5.80 7.23 5.21
CA LEU A 31 -4.44 6.98 5.68
C LEU A 31 -4.40 6.08 6.92
N PHE A 32 -5.35 6.24 7.85
CA PHE A 32 -5.47 5.37 9.02
C PHE A 32 -5.76 3.91 8.63
N PHE A 33 -6.71 3.69 7.73
CA PHE A 33 -7.02 2.33 7.26
C PHE A 33 -5.87 1.74 6.43
N VAL A 34 -5.20 2.53 5.60
CA VAL A 34 -4.02 2.06 4.86
C VAL A 34 -2.88 1.70 5.82
N PHE A 35 -2.67 2.47 6.89
CA PHE A 35 -1.73 2.13 7.95
C PHE A 35 -2.05 0.77 8.59
N CYS A 36 -3.30 0.57 9.04
CA CYS A 36 -3.73 -0.70 9.62
C CYS A 36 -3.56 -1.87 8.63
N GLY A 37 -4.00 -1.68 7.39
CA GLY A 37 -3.88 -2.67 6.33
C GLY A 37 -2.42 -3.06 6.05
N ASN A 38 -1.51 -2.08 5.97
CA ASN A 38 -0.10 -2.33 5.72
C ASN A 38 0.57 -3.11 6.86
N ILE A 39 0.26 -2.82 8.13
CA ILE A 39 0.76 -3.62 9.25
C ILE A 39 0.27 -5.06 9.16
N LEU A 40 -1.02 -5.26 8.88
CA LEU A 40 -1.61 -6.59 8.82
C LEU A 40 -1.06 -7.41 7.65
N VAL A 41 -0.89 -6.80 6.47
CA VAL A 41 -0.26 -7.45 5.31
C VAL A 41 1.24 -7.70 5.55
N ALA A 42 1.95 -6.80 6.22
CA ALA A 42 3.35 -7.02 6.61
C ALA A 42 3.50 -8.24 7.53
N MET A 43 2.60 -8.37 8.52
CA MET A 43 2.55 -9.54 9.39
C MET A 43 2.23 -10.83 8.61
N SER A 44 1.31 -10.76 7.63
CA SER A 44 1.02 -11.89 6.74
C SER A 44 2.29 -12.35 6.01
N TYR A 45 3.02 -11.44 5.36
CA TYR A 45 4.28 -11.78 4.68
C TYR A 45 5.35 -12.33 5.63
N LEU A 46 5.49 -11.73 6.82
CA LEU A 46 6.49 -12.12 7.80
C LEU A 46 6.23 -13.54 8.31
N LEU A 47 4.96 -13.88 8.55
CA LEU A 47 4.54 -15.20 9.04
C LEU A 47 4.55 -16.28 7.94
N ASP A 48 4.31 -15.90 6.69
CA ASP A 48 4.44 -16.81 5.54
C ASP A 48 5.91 -17.13 5.22
N GLY A 49 6.83 -16.19 5.48
CA GLY A 49 8.27 -16.36 5.37
C GLY A 49 8.82 -16.31 3.93
N ARG A 50 7.98 -16.35 2.90
CA ARG A 50 8.39 -16.31 1.48
C ARG A 50 8.55 -14.90 0.92
N GLY A 51 7.95 -13.91 1.56
CA GLY A 51 7.91 -12.52 1.09
C GLY A 51 8.55 -11.52 2.05
N LEU A 52 9.73 -11.80 2.60
CA LEU A 52 10.36 -10.96 3.64
C LEU A 52 10.60 -9.51 3.19
N ASN A 53 10.98 -9.30 1.93
CA ASN A 53 11.09 -7.98 1.31
C ASN A 53 9.72 -7.29 1.18
N GLY A 54 8.67 -8.04 0.84
CA GLY A 54 7.28 -7.57 0.91
C GLY A 54 6.89 -7.13 2.31
N ALA A 55 7.23 -7.92 3.35
CA ALA A 55 7.00 -7.54 4.75
C ALA A 55 7.69 -6.22 5.12
N ALA A 56 8.99 -6.11 4.79
CA ALA A 56 9.78 -4.92 5.07
C ALA A 56 9.21 -3.66 4.38
N ALA A 57 8.82 -3.80 3.12
CA ALA A 57 8.17 -2.74 2.35
C ALA A 57 6.82 -2.33 2.95
N CYS A 58 5.97 -3.28 3.35
CA CYS A 58 4.68 -2.99 3.98
C CYS A 58 4.85 -2.33 5.36
N PHE A 59 5.81 -2.76 6.19
CA PHE A 59 6.10 -2.09 7.46
C PHE A 59 6.55 -0.64 7.25
N LEU A 60 7.44 -0.41 6.28
CA LEU A 60 7.88 0.93 5.96
C LEU A 60 6.74 1.77 5.37
N GLY A 61 5.90 1.17 4.52
CA GLY A 61 4.68 1.78 3.99
C GLY A 61 3.69 2.17 5.10
N ALA A 62 3.55 1.35 6.15
CA ALA A 62 2.77 1.69 7.34
C ALA A 62 3.39 2.89 8.08
N ALA A 63 4.70 2.92 8.29
CA ALA A 63 5.36 4.05 8.92
C ALA A 63 5.14 5.35 8.11
N GLN A 64 5.25 5.28 6.79
CA GLN A 64 5.01 6.41 5.89
C GLN A 64 3.56 6.91 5.98
N THR A 65 2.58 6.02 5.96
CA THR A 65 1.17 6.43 6.09
C THR A 65 0.84 6.97 7.46
N LEU A 66 1.45 6.46 8.52
CA LEU A 66 1.28 6.99 9.87
C LEU A 66 1.86 8.41 9.99
N ILE A 67 3.04 8.65 9.42
CA ILE A 67 3.62 10.00 9.38
C ILE A 67 2.70 10.93 8.58
N ASN A 68 2.25 10.54 7.38
CA ASN A 68 1.34 11.34 6.57
C ASN A 68 0.01 11.62 7.30
N TYR A 69 -0.53 10.63 8.03
CA TYR A 69 -1.71 10.79 8.87
C TYR A 69 -1.51 11.89 9.92
N PHE A 70 -0.35 11.95 10.57
CA PHE A 70 -0.07 13.00 11.55
C PHE A 70 0.04 14.39 10.92
N PHE A 71 0.59 14.52 9.71
CA PHE A 71 0.60 15.78 8.97
C PHE A 71 -0.82 16.23 8.60
N ASP A 72 -1.61 15.35 8.01
CA ASP A 72 -3.00 15.62 7.61
C ASP A 72 -3.89 15.95 8.83
N SER A 73 -3.72 15.22 9.94
CA SER A 73 -4.46 15.48 11.19
C SER A 73 -4.18 16.85 11.80
N LYS A 74 -3.04 17.46 11.47
CA LYS A 74 -2.63 18.80 11.90
C LYS A 74 -2.92 19.86 10.83
N GLY A 75 -3.56 19.49 9.71
CA GLY A 75 -3.82 20.38 8.58
C GLY A 75 -2.54 20.86 7.89
N LYS A 76 -1.43 20.14 8.03
CA LYS A 76 -0.14 20.51 7.44
C LYS A 76 0.07 19.77 6.12
N SER A 77 0.57 20.48 5.13
CA SER A 77 1.01 19.86 3.88
C SER A 77 2.25 18.98 4.11
N LEU A 78 2.33 17.87 3.38
CA LEU A 78 3.46 16.97 3.45
C LEU A 78 4.69 17.63 2.79
N PRO A 79 5.84 17.74 3.48
CA PRO A 79 7.04 18.30 2.88
C PRO A 79 7.57 17.41 1.75
N LYS A 80 7.93 18.00 0.60
CA LYS A 80 8.44 17.23 -0.55
C LYS A 80 9.72 16.46 -0.24
N TRP A 81 10.60 16.99 0.61
CA TRP A 81 11.84 16.31 1.00
C TRP A 81 11.57 15.00 1.74
N LEU A 82 10.44 14.89 2.44
CA LEU A 82 10.06 13.69 3.18
C LEU A 82 9.74 12.53 2.21
N LEU A 83 9.18 12.83 1.04
CA LEU A 83 8.97 11.85 -0.04
C LEU A 83 10.32 11.30 -0.55
N THR A 84 11.34 12.15 -0.65
CA THR A 84 12.71 11.72 -1.00
C THR A 84 13.30 10.81 0.06
N VAL A 85 13.10 11.13 1.34
CA VAL A 85 13.55 10.27 2.45
C VAL A 85 12.86 8.91 2.41
N TYR A 86 11.55 8.87 2.13
CA TYR A 86 10.81 7.62 1.95
C TYR A 86 11.37 6.76 0.82
N ALA A 87 11.67 7.38 -0.33
CA ALA A 87 12.21 6.69 -1.49
C ALA A 87 13.59 6.09 -1.19
N ILE A 88 14.49 6.87 -0.58
CA ILE A 88 15.82 6.40 -0.17
C ILE A 88 15.70 5.25 0.84
N ALA A 89 14.84 5.40 1.85
CA ALA A 89 14.64 4.37 2.86
C ALA A 89 14.13 3.06 2.25
N ILE A 90 13.19 3.11 1.31
CA ILE A 90 12.66 1.93 0.61
C ILE A 90 13.77 1.21 -0.17
N ILE A 91 14.59 1.95 -0.91
CA ILE A 91 15.66 1.39 -1.72
C ILE A 91 16.70 0.72 -0.82
N VAL A 92 17.19 1.45 0.18
CA VAL A 92 18.21 0.94 1.12
C VAL A 92 17.70 -0.28 1.87
N LEU A 93 16.47 -0.23 2.40
CA LEU A 93 15.88 -1.34 3.15
C LEU A 93 15.73 -2.59 2.28
N ASN A 94 15.19 -2.46 1.06
CA ASN A 94 14.98 -3.62 0.20
C ASN A 94 16.31 -4.24 -0.24
N VAL A 95 17.29 -3.42 -0.65
CA VAL A 95 18.63 -3.91 -1.02
C VAL A 95 19.30 -4.63 0.15
N TRP A 96 19.14 -4.11 1.36
CA TRP A 96 19.68 -4.72 2.57
C TRP A 96 19.01 -6.06 2.89
N VAL A 97 17.66 -6.12 2.87
CA VAL A 97 16.89 -7.35 3.14
C VAL A 97 17.19 -8.45 2.12
N THR A 98 17.31 -8.10 0.83
CA THR A 98 17.58 -9.08 -0.24
C THR A 98 19.07 -9.33 -0.48
N LYS A 99 19.97 -8.72 0.30
CA LYS A 99 21.42 -8.80 0.16
C LYS A 99 21.91 -8.46 -1.27
N GLY A 100 21.27 -7.49 -1.92
CA GLY A 100 21.54 -7.10 -3.30
C GLY A 100 20.27 -6.85 -4.11
N VAL A 101 20.43 -6.47 -5.38
CA VAL A 101 19.30 -6.20 -6.29
C VAL A 101 18.94 -7.46 -7.08
N THR A 102 17.90 -8.15 -6.62
CA THR A 102 17.24 -9.24 -7.37
C THR A 102 16.03 -8.72 -8.13
N MET A 103 15.51 -9.49 -9.10
CA MET A 103 14.28 -9.14 -9.82
C MET A 103 13.09 -8.88 -8.88
N LEU A 104 12.94 -9.70 -7.84
CA LEU A 104 11.91 -9.52 -6.81
C LEU A 104 12.12 -8.23 -6.00
N SER A 105 13.36 -7.92 -5.63
CA SER A 105 13.67 -6.66 -4.92
C SER A 105 13.36 -5.43 -5.77
N ALA A 106 13.67 -5.47 -7.07
CA ALA A 106 13.38 -4.38 -7.99
C ALA A 106 11.87 -4.15 -8.13
N LEU A 107 11.09 -5.23 -8.24
CA LEU A 107 9.63 -5.15 -8.29
C LEU A 107 9.04 -4.56 -7.00
N VAL A 108 9.52 -4.99 -5.84
CA VAL A 108 9.09 -4.41 -4.55
C VAL A 108 9.47 -2.95 -4.44
N ILE A 109 10.67 -2.56 -4.89
CA ILE A 109 11.08 -1.15 -4.92
C ILE A 109 10.13 -0.34 -5.80
N ILE A 110 9.85 -0.79 -7.02
CA ILE A 110 8.94 -0.09 -7.94
C ILE A 110 7.52 0.00 -7.36
N ALA A 111 7.01 -1.09 -6.77
CA ALA A 111 5.73 -1.10 -6.08
C ALA A 111 5.73 -0.09 -4.93
N SER A 112 6.75 -0.09 -4.10
CA SER A 112 6.84 0.79 -2.93
C SER A 112 7.01 2.27 -3.32
N LEU A 113 7.76 2.57 -4.38
CA LEU A 113 7.84 3.94 -4.92
C LEU A 113 6.49 4.40 -5.50
N THR A 114 5.76 3.50 -6.16
CA THR A 114 4.38 3.77 -6.61
C THR A 114 3.45 4.03 -5.42
N PHE A 115 3.66 3.34 -4.30
CA PHE A 115 2.91 3.57 -3.07
C PHE A 115 3.18 4.96 -2.47
N ILE A 116 4.43 5.44 -2.47
CA ILE A 116 4.75 6.83 -2.08
C ILE A 116 3.92 7.82 -2.92
N MET A 117 3.84 7.59 -4.23
CA MET A 117 3.03 8.42 -5.13
C MET A 117 1.55 8.38 -4.79
N CYS A 118 1.03 7.22 -4.40
CA CYS A 118 -0.35 7.02 -3.98
C CYS A 118 -0.69 7.87 -2.75
N ILE A 119 0.04 7.70 -1.65
CA ILE A 119 -0.26 8.35 -0.35
C ILE A 119 0.13 9.83 -0.30
N GLY A 120 0.84 10.32 -1.31
CA GLY A 120 1.18 11.74 -1.48
C GLY A 120 0.15 12.53 -2.28
N GLN A 121 -0.89 11.90 -2.83
CA GLN A 121 -1.89 12.62 -3.62
C GLN A 121 -2.88 13.41 -2.75
N PRO A 122 -3.14 14.69 -3.07
CA PRO A 122 -4.16 15.47 -2.37
C PRO A 122 -5.59 15.13 -2.82
N ASN A 123 -5.75 14.49 -3.99
CA ASN A 123 -7.05 14.16 -4.56
C ASN A 123 -7.30 12.65 -4.47
N GLY A 124 -8.43 12.27 -3.87
CA GLY A 124 -8.87 10.87 -3.76
C GLY A 124 -8.94 10.11 -5.08
N ALA A 125 -9.31 10.76 -6.19
CA ALA A 125 -9.35 10.11 -7.50
C ALA A 125 -7.96 9.72 -8.00
N ARG A 126 -6.98 10.63 -7.83
CA ARG A 126 -5.57 10.33 -8.16
C ARG A 126 -5.01 9.28 -7.21
N TYR A 127 -5.34 9.35 -5.92
CA TYR A 127 -5.00 8.30 -4.95
C TYR A 127 -5.47 6.93 -5.44
N ARG A 128 -6.77 6.76 -5.78
CA ARG A 128 -7.31 5.47 -6.25
C ARG A 128 -6.67 5.00 -7.55
N PHE A 129 -6.39 5.90 -8.49
CA PHE A 129 -5.67 5.56 -9.71
C PHE A 129 -4.29 4.97 -9.41
N TRP A 130 -3.49 5.65 -8.58
CA TRP A 130 -2.19 5.14 -8.18
C TRP A 130 -2.28 3.87 -7.33
N THR A 131 -3.32 3.70 -6.52
CA THR A 131 -3.60 2.43 -5.81
C THR A 131 -3.83 1.29 -6.79
N ILE A 132 -4.59 1.48 -7.87
CA ILE A 132 -4.78 0.45 -8.90
C ILE A 132 -3.43 0.01 -9.49
N VAL A 133 -2.60 0.97 -9.90
CA VAL A 133 -1.25 0.68 -10.44
C VAL A 133 -0.40 -0.06 -9.40
N ASN A 134 -0.45 0.37 -8.14
CA ASN A 134 0.28 -0.25 -7.05
C ASN A 134 -0.18 -1.70 -6.79
N MET A 135 -1.48 -1.96 -6.81
CA MET A 135 -2.04 -3.30 -6.60
C MET A 135 -1.67 -4.27 -7.72
N VAL A 136 -1.61 -3.81 -8.97
CA VAL A 136 -1.14 -4.66 -10.10
C VAL A 136 0.31 -5.10 -9.88
N LEU A 137 1.17 -4.21 -9.39
CA LEU A 137 2.57 -4.53 -9.08
C LEU A 137 2.67 -5.53 -7.91
N TRP A 138 1.88 -5.33 -6.86
CA TRP A 138 1.84 -6.24 -5.71
C TRP A 138 1.28 -7.64 -6.06
N CYS A 139 0.22 -7.72 -6.86
CA CYS A 139 -0.29 -8.99 -7.38
C CYS A 139 0.79 -9.74 -8.18
N SER A 140 1.53 -9.01 -9.03
CA SER A 140 2.62 -9.58 -9.81
C SER A 140 3.73 -10.10 -8.91
N TYR A 141 4.09 -9.34 -7.87
CA TYR A 141 5.06 -9.76 -6.87
C TYR A 141 4.63 -11.03 -6.12
N ASP A 142 3.39 -11.09 -5.64
CA ASP A 142 2.89 -12.21 -4.86
C ASP A 142 2.85 -13.52 -5.64
N LEU A 143 2.58 -13.44 -6.94
CA LEU A 143 2.62 -14.59 -7.85
C LEU A 143 4.05 -15.11 -8.06
N ILE A 144 5.04 -14.21 -8.16
CA ILE A 144 6.45 -14.59 -8.38
C ILE A 144 7.12 -15.03 -7.07
N ALA A 145 6.72 -14.46 -5.92
CA ALA A 145 7.26 -14.75 -4.58
C ALA A 145 6.50 -15.87 -3.81
N PRO A 146 5.78 -16.75 -4.51
CA PRO A 146 4.62 -17.54 -4.05
C PRO A 146 4.01 -17.16 -2.68
N ALA A 147 3.67 -15.87 -2.49
CA ALA A 147 3.11 -15.31 -1.27
C ALA A 147 1.57 -15.28 -1.33
N TYR A 148 0.96 -16.46 -1.49
CA TYR A 148 -0.49 -16.61 -1.68
C TYR A 148 -1.37 -16.00 -0.57
N PRO A 149 -0.97 -16.01 0.72
CA PRO A 149 -1.76 -15.32 1.74
C PRO A 149 -1.98 -13.85 1.40
N SER A 150 -0.93 -13.11 1.01
CA SER A 150 -1.03 -11.69 0.66
C SER A 150 -1.76 -11.45 -0.66
N LEU A 151 -1.71 -12.40 -1.59
CA LEU A 151 -2.45 -12.33 -2.86
C LEU A 151 -3.98 -12.26 -2.63
N VAL A 152 -4.48 -12.93 -1.57
CA VAL A 152 -5.89 -12.86 -1.14
C VAL A 152 -6.29 -11.44 -0.74
N THR A 153 -5.34 -10.58 -0.37
CA THR A 153 -5.60 -9.15 -0.16
C THR A 153 -5.53 -8.36 -1.46
N HIS A 154 -4.45 -8.50 -2.22
CA HIS A 154 -4.19 -7.59 -3.33
C HIS A 154 -5.18 -7.75 -4.50
N ILE A 155 -5.62 -8.98 -4.82
CA ILE A 155 -6.60 -9.19 -5.91
C ILE A 155 -7.96 -8.57 -5.57
N PRO A 156 -8.62 -8.87 -4.43
CA PRO A 156 -9.90 -8.25 -4.12
C PRO A 156 -9.77 -6.73 -3.91
N LEU A 157 -8.67 -6.26 -3.31
CA LEU A 157 -8.43 -4.84 -3.13
C LEU A 157 -8.37 -4.08 -4.47
N LEU A 158 -7.76 -4.66 -5.49
CA LEU A 158 -7.78 -4.11 -6.85
C LEU A 158 -9.23 -3.89 -7.33
N ILE A 159 -10.09 -4.90 -7.18
CA ILE A 159 -11.50 -4.84 -7.56
C ILE A 159 -12.23 -3.74 -6.77
N PHE A 160 -12.10 -3.72 -5.43
CA PHE A 160 -12.77 -2.73 -4.60
C PHE A 160 -12.26 -1.31 -4.83
N THR A 161 -11.00 -1.14 -5.22
CA THR A 161 -10.45 0.17 -5.59
C THR A 161 -11.05 0.68 -6.90
N ILE A 162 -11.25 -0.19 -7.89
CA ILE A 162 -11.98 0.13 -9.12
C ILE A 162 -13.42 0.52 -8.79
N VAL A 163 -14.10 -0.25 -7.93
CA VAL A 163 -15.46 0.07 -7.47
C VAL A 163 -15.51 1.42 -6.75
N GLY A 164 -14.57 1.69 -5.83
CA GLY A 164 -14.47 2.97 -5.14
C GLY A 164 -14.26 4.15 -6.09
N MET A 165 -13.43 3.97 -7.13
CA MET A 165 -13.26 4.97 -8.19
C MET A 165 -14.56 5.21 -8.96
N VAL A 166 -15.28 4.15 -9.34
CA VAL A 166 -16.58 4.26 -10.01
C VAL A 166 -17.64 4.95 -9.15
N ILE A 167 -17.68 4.69 -7.84
CA ILE A 167 -18.69 5.27 -6.95
C ILE A 167 -18.39 6.75 -6.63
N HIS A 168 -17.12 7.08 -6.33
CA HIS A 168 -16.76 8.37 -5.77
C HIS A 168 -16.18 9.37 -6.76
N ASP A 169 -15.56 8.89 -7.85
CA ASP A 169 -14.85 9.76 -8.79
C ASP A 169 -15.67 10.05 -10.05
N ARG A 170 -16.92 9.54 -10.11
CA ARG A 170 -17.93 9.91 -11.12
C ARG A 170 -18.59 11.27 -10.81
N LYS A 171 -17.82 12.37 -10.86
CA LYS A 171 -18.27 13.80 -10.97
C LYS A 171 -17.06 14.65 -11.41
N CYS A 172 -16.97 15.42 -12.50
CA CYS A 172 -17.84 15.82 -13.61
C CYS A 172 -16.96 15.98 -14.89
N LYS A 173 -17.34 15.37 -16.02
CA LYS A 173 -17.11 15.96 -17.35
C LYS A 173 -18.44 16.57 -17.75
N THR A 174 -18.72 17.75 -17.21
CA THR A 174 -19.90 18.53 -17.57
C THR A 174 -19.58 19.99 -17.31
N GLU A 175 -18.56 20.50 -18.01
CA GLU A 175 -18.43 21.90 -18.40
C GLU A 175 -17.83 21.92 -19.81
#